data_AF-A0AB74KH65-F1
#
_entry.id   AF-A0AB74KH65-F1
#
_cell.length_a   1.000
_cell.length_b   1.000
_cell.length_c   1.000
_cell.angle_alpha   90.00
_cell.angle_beta   90.00
_cell.angle_gamma   90.00
#
_symmetry.space_group_name_H-M   'P 1'
#
loop_
_entity.id
_entity.type
_entity.pdbx_description
1 polymer ?
#
loop_
_entity_poly.entity_id
_entity_poly.type
_entity_poly.pdbx_seq_one_letter_code
_entity_poly.pdbx_strand_id
1 'polypeptide(L)'
;MARSALHYSWAAGHAILFLSTLKYVLGLITFKGGDLGWAYKLSYFGAIVSYGVVVFKSFGIPQANLAWVQRAMLDENVQYLILAAFLFVSKPVPLTLIPYATFSLFHILSFVKNTAIPLVFPPPPQSNATSTDGSTPPSSSGAGPSIQKSIGSFVKANYAKAMKFVSYSEMVVFVRLFLGALIFQNAISMPMFYALFLRSRYVFSPYTKNAFAHVGARIDGLVAPYPQASRIWIQVRGYLARAGGQVA
;
A
#
# COMPACT_ATOMS: atom_id res chain seq x y z
N MET A 1 8.00 -20.31 18.89
CA MET A 1 8.01 -20.80 17.49
C MET A 1 6.93 -20.13 16.61
N ALA A 2 5.65 -20.16 16.97
CA ALA A 2 4.56 -19.62 16.12
C ALA A 2 4.67 -18.13 15.75
N ARG A 3 5.09 -17.26 16.69
CA ARG A 3 5.25 -15.80 16.43
C ARG A 3 6.34 -15.51 15.40
N SER A 4 7.45 -16.23 15.45
CA SER A 4 8.55 -16.11 14.50
C SER A 4 8.12 -16.59 13.11
N ALA A 5 7.42 -17.73 13.03
CA ALA A 5 6.91 -18.26 11.77
C ALA A 5 6.03 -17.23 11.04
N LEU A 6 5.07 -16.60 11.74
CA LEU A 6 4.23 -15.54 11.17
C LEU A 6 5.05 -14.34 10.66
N HIS A 7 6.09 -13.93 11.39
CA HIS A 7 6.97 -12.84 10.97
C HIS A 7 7.71 -13.16 9.66
N TYR A 8 8.26 -14.37 9.53
CA TYR A 8 8.92 -14.80 8.29
C TYR A 8 7.92 -14.98 7.14
N SER A 9 6.73 -15.52 7.38
CA SER A 9 5.68 -15.63 6.36
C SER A 9 5.24 -14.28 5.83
N TRP A 10 5.09 -13.28 6.71
CA TRP A 10 4.79 -11.91 6.33
C TRP A 10 5.88 -11.31 5.42
N ALA A 11 7.16 -11.49 5.79
CA ALA A 11 8.28 -11.01 5.00
C ALA A 11 8.38 -11.73 3.65
N ALA A 12 8.17 -13.05 3.62
CA ALA A 12 8.15 -13.85 2.41
C ALA A 12 7.03 -13.41 1.46
N GLY A 13 5.82 -13.14 1.97
CA GLY A 13 4.72 -12.62 1.16
C GLY A 13 5.07 -11.29 0.47
N HIS A 14 5.67 -10.34 1.18
CA HIS A 14 6.13 -9.08 0.59
C HIS A 14 7.26 -9.28 -0.41
N ALA A 15 8.23 -10.16 -0.13
CA ALA A 15 9.32 -10.48 -1.04
C ALA A 15 8.80 -11.10 -2.35
N ILE A 16 7.90 -12.08 -2.25
CA ILE A 16 7.23 -12.70 -3.40
C ILE A 16 6.53 -11.61 -4.21
N LEU A 17 5.69 -10.78 -3.58
CA LEU A 17 4.96 -9.74 -4.31
C LEU A 17 5.88 -8.74 -5.00
N PHE A 18 6.92 -8.27 -4.32
CA PHE A 18 7.83 -7.29 -4.89
C PHE A 18 8.60 -7.88 -6.09
N LEU A 19 9.17 -9.07 -5.94
CA LEU A 19 9.97 -9.73 -6.97
C LEU A 19 9.12 -10.15 -8.18
N SER A 20 7.91 -10.67 -7.96
CA SER A 20 6.99 -11.01 -9.06
C SER A 20 6.48 -9.77 -9.78
N THR A 21 6.28 -8.65 -9.06
CA THR A 21 5.94 -7.36 -9.69
C THR A 21 7.12 -6.83 -10.52
N LEU A 22 8.36 -6.96 -10.05
CA LEU A 22 9.55 -6.65 -10.83
C LEU A 22 9.65 -7.50 -12.09
N LYS A 23 9.43 -8.82 -11.99
CA LYS A 23 9.37 -9.71 -13.17
C LYS A 23 8.28 -9.25 -14.15
N TYR A 24 7.11 -8.87 -13.64
CA TYR A 24 6.02 -8.36 -14.47
C TYR A 24 6.42 -7.10 -15.23
N VAL A 25 6.96 -6.10 -14.53
CA VAL A 25 7.40 -4.83 -15.14
C VAL A 25 8.53 -5.06 -16.14
N LEU A 26 9.50 -5.92 -15.83
CA LEU A 26 10.59 -6.24 -16.73
C LEU A 26 10.08 -6.94 -18.00
N GLY A 27 9.12 -7.86 -17.89
CA GLY A 27 8.50 -8.50 -19.05
C GLY A 27 7.73 -7.52 -19.94
N LEU A 28 7.09 -6.49 -19.35
CA LEU A 28 6.50 -5.38 -20.13
C LEU A 28 7.56 -4.56 -20.88
N ILE A 29 8.65 -4.17 -20.20
CA ILE A 29 9.70 -3.32 -20.79
C ILE A 29 10.49 -4.07 -21.87
N THR A 30 10.71 -5.36 -21.68
CA THR A 30 11.46 -6.20 -22.62
C THR A 30 10.59 -6.84 -23.70
N PHE A 31 9.29 -6.54 -23.71
CA PHE A 31 8.29 -7.14 -24.62
C PHE A 31 8.25 -8.68 -24.58
N LYS A 32 8.66 -9.28 -23.44
CA LYS A 32 8.65 -10.73 -23.21
C LYS A 32 7.39 -11.12 -22.42
N GLY A 33 6.36 -11.57 -23.14
CA GLY A 33 5.03 -11.83 -22.58
C GLY A 33 4.84 -13.17 -21.85
N GLY A 34 5.76 -14.13 -22.01
CA GLY A 34 5.52 -15.56 -21.71
C GLY A 34 5.00 -15.92 -20.32
N ASP A 35 5.24 -15.09 -19.29
CA ASP A 35 4.88 -15.39 -17.89
C ASP A 35 4.16 -14.25 -17.16
N LEU A 36 3.71 -13.21 -17.85
CA LEU A 36 3.17 -12.01 -17.20
C LEU A 36 1.92 -12.31 -16.35
N GLY A 37 1.02 -13.16 -16.84
CA GLY A 37 -0.16 -13.58 -16.07
C GLY A 37 0.20 -14.27 -14.75
N TRP A 38 1.18 -15.17 -14.78
CA TRP A 38 1.68 -15.87 -13.59
C TRP A 38 2.36 -14.91 -12.61
N ALA A 39 3.20 -14.00 -13.11
CA ALA A 39 3.83 -12.98 -12.27
C ALA A 39 2.78 -12.09 -11.56
N TYR A 40 1.70 -11.72 -12.25
CA TYR A 40 0.59 -10.96 -11.66
C TYR A 40 -0.12 -11.73 -10.55
N LYS A 41 -0.48 -13.00 -10.79
CA LYS A 41 -1.15 -13.84 -9.77
C LYS A 41 -0.25 -14.10 -8.58
N LEU A 42 1.04 -14.38 -8.83
CA LEU A 42 2.02 -14.57 -7.77
C LEU A 42 2.21 -13.30 -6.93
N SER A 43 2.13 -12.11 -7.55
CA SER A 43 2.10 -10.85 -6.81
C SER A 43 0.95 -10.84 -5.82
N TYR A 44 -0.29 -10.99 -6.31
CA TYR A 44 -1.45 -10.94 -5.43
C TYR A 44 -1.50 -12.05 -4.39
N PHE A 45 -0.98 -13.24 -4.69
CA PHE A 45 -0.77 -14.27 -3.69
C PHE A 45 0.16 -13.79 -2.56
N GLY A 46 1.29 -13.17 -2.90
CA GLY A 46 2.19 -12.54 -1.93
C GLY A 46 1.51 -11.47 -1.07
N ALA A 47 0.66 -10.62 -1.67
CA ALA A 47 -0.16 -9.65 -0.93
C ALA A 47 -1.15 -10.33 0.03
N ILE A 48 -1.87 -11.35 -0.43
CA ILE A 48 -2.85 -12.07 0.41
C ILE A 48 -2.14 -12.68 1.62
N VAL A 49 -0.98 -13.30 1.42
CA VAL A 49 -0.17 -13.86 2.52
C VAL A 49 0.29 -12.76 3.48
N SER A 50 0.88 -11.68 2.97
CA SER A 50 1.45 -10.65 3.84
C SER A 50 0.39 -9.87 4.62
N TYR A 51 -0.64 -9.35 3.93
CA TYR A 51 -1.75 -8.66 4.58
C TYR A 51 -2.58 -9.60 5.45
N GLY A 52 -2.75 -10.86 5.05
CA GLY A 52 -3.41 -11.88 5.87
C GLY A 52 -2.73 -12.06 7.23
N VAL A 53 -1.39 -12.10 7.26
CA VAL A 53 -0.64 -12.14 8.52
C VAL A 53 -0.84 -10.87 9.35
N VAL A 54 -0.82 -9.68 8.73
CA VAL A 54 -1.05 -8.41 9.45
C VAL A 54 -2.44 -8.39 10.07
N VAL A 55 -3.46 -8.74 9.30
CA VAL A 55 -4.86 -8.80 9.77
C VAL A 55 -5.00 -9.82 10.90
N PHE A 56 -4.43 -11.01 10.76
CA PHE A 56 -4.46 -12.02 11.82
C PHE A 56 -3.79 -11.54 13.12
N LYS A 57 -2.65 -10.84 13.02
CA LYS A 57 -1.96 -10.26 14.17
C LYS A 57 -2.78 -9.15 14.85
N SER A 58 -3.50 -8.33 14.07
CA SER A 58 -4.28 -7.20 14.60
C SER A 58 -5.66 -7.61 15.15
N PHE A 59 -6.29 -8.62 14.57
CA PHE A 59 -7.71 -8.95 14.84
C PHE A 59 -7.94 -10.35 15.40
N GLY A 60 -6.93 -11.22 15.40
CA GLY A 60 -7.06 -12.62 15.80
C GLY A 60 -7.96 -13.42 14.86
N ILE A 61 -8.62 -14.44 15.41
CA ILE A 61 -9.57 -15.29 14.67
C ILE A 61 -10.83 -14.46 14.38
N PRO A 62 -11.31 -14.40 13.11
CA PRO A 62 -12.54 -13.71 12.76
C PRO A 62 -13.73 -14.14 13.60
N GLN A 63 -14.50 -13.17 14.07
CA GLN A 63 -15.72 -13.39 14.85
C GLN A 63 -16.93 -12.93 14.04
N ALA A 64 -17.98 -13.75 13.98
CA ALA A 64 -19.21 -13.45 13.27
C ALA A 64 -20.13 -12.51 14.07
N ASN A 65 -19.60 -11.35 14.47
CA ASN A 65 -20.36 -10.30 15.15
C ASN A 65 -20.07 -8.92 14.56
N LEU A 66 -21.05 -8.02 14.70
CA LEU A 66 -21.00 -6.70 14.09
C LEU A 66 -19.82 -5.86 14.59
N ALA A 67 -19.50 -5.94 15.89
CA ALA A 67 -18.41 -5.16 16.48
C ALA A 67 -17.04 -5.56 15.89
N TRP A 68 -16.81 -6.85 15.65
CA TRP A 68 -15.59 -7.34 15.00
C TRP A 68 -15.53 -6.87 13.55
N VAL A 69 -16.62 -7.03 12.80
CA VAL A 69 -16.69 -6.64 11.38
C VAL A 69 -16.48 -5.14 11.22
N GLN A 70 -17.14 -4.32 12.02
CA GLN A 70 -16.97 -2.86 11.97
C GLN A 70 -15.52 -2.47 12.23
N ARG A 71 -14.89 -2.99 13.28
CA ARG A 71 -13.49 -2.69 13.60
C ARG A 71 -12.55 -3.10 12.46
N ALA A 72 -12.75 -4.29 11.89
CA ALA A 72 -11.92 -4.79 10.80
C ALA A 72 -12.07 -3.92 9.53
N MET A 73 -13.30 -3.53 9.17
CA MET A 73 -13.55 -2.74 7.97
C MET A 73 -12.99 -1.30 8.02
N LEU A 74 -12.70 -0.78 9.22
CA LEU A 74 -12.04 0.52 9.40
C LEU A 74 -10.52 0.46 9.22
N ASP A 75 -9.92 -0.73 9.20
CA ASP A 75 -8.48 -0.92 9.10
C ASP A 75 -8.02 -0.99 7.64
N GLU A 76 -6.98 -0.22 7.32
CA GLU A 76 -6.45 -0.15 5.95
C GLU A 76 -5.87 -1.49 5.47
N ASN A 77 -5.27 -2.30 6.36
CA ASN A 77 -4.70 -3.58 5.97
C ASN A 77 -5.78 -4.59 5.61
N VAL A 78 -6.93 -4.56 6.29
CA VAL A 78 -8.11 -5.35 5.94
C VAL A 78 -8.64 -4.92 4.57
N GLN A 79 -8.72 -3.62 4.32
CA GLN A 79 -9.18 -3.07 3.03
C GLN A 79 -8.25 -3.50 1.88
N TYR A 80 -6.93 -3.43 2.06
CA TYR A 80 -5.97 -3.97 1.08
C TYR A 80 -6.06 -5.49 0.94
N LEU A 81 -6.27 -6.25 2.01
CA LEU A 81 -6.44 -7.70 1.93
C LEU A 81 -7.65 -8.08 1.06
N ILE A 82 -8.80 -7.44 1.31
CA ILE A 82 -10.02 -7.65 0.53
C ILE A 82 -9.80 -7.30 -0.94
N LEU A 83 -9.17 -6.15 -1.20
CA LEU A 83 -8.87 -5.72 -2.57
C LEU A 83 -7.89 -6.69 -3.26
N ALA A 84 -6.87 -7.18 -2.56
CA ALA A 84 -5.91 -8.15 -3.09
C ALA A 84 -6.59 -9.47 -3.47
N ALA A 85 -7.48 -9.98 -2.61
CA ALA A 85 -8.26 -11.18 -2.89
C ALA A 85 -9.18 -10.99 -4.11
N PHE A 86 -9.85 -9.85 -4.21
CA PHE A 86 -10.68 -9.51 -5.37
C PHE A 86 -9.86 -9.44 -6.67
N LEU A 87 -8.71 -8.76 -6.65
CA LEU A 87 -7.83 -8.63 -7.82
C LEU A 87 -7.14 -9.95 -8.20
N PHE A 88 -6.89 -10.83 -7.23
CA PHE A 88 -6.35 -12.16 -7.46
C PHE A 88 -7.26 -13.01 -8.34
N VAL A 89 -8.59 -12.88 -8.23
CA VAL A 89 -9.55 -13.64 -9.08
C VAL A 89 -10.03 -12.86 -10.29
N SER A 90 -9.77 -11.54 -10.34
CA SER A 90 -10.19 -10.68 -11.44
C SER A 90 -9.29 -10.80 -12.69
N LYS A 91 -9.77 -10.22 -13.80
CA LYS A 91 -8.96 -9.97 -15.00
C LYS A 91 -7.75 -9.08 -14.62
N PRO A 92 -6.52 -9.41 -15.06
CA PRO A 92 -5.34 -8.64 -14.69
C PRO A 92 -5.41 -7.18 -15.11
N VAL A 93 -5.14 -6.28 -14.15
CA VAL A 93 -4.98 -4.84 -14.38
C VAL A 93 -3.64 -4.40 -13.78
N PRO A 94 -2.55 -4.31 -14.56
CA PRO A 94 -1.20 -4.19 -14.00
C PRO A 94 -0.96 -2.97 -13.11
N LEU A 95 -1.63 -1.85 -13.41
CA LEU A 95 -1.52 -0.62 -12.61
C LEU A 95 -1.89 -0.83 -11.14
N THR A 96 -2.74 -1.82 -10.83
CA THR A 96 -3.14 -2.12 -9.44
C THR A 96 -1.99 -2.67 -8.61
N LEU A 97 -0.87 -3.11 -9.21
CA LEU A 97 0.31 -3.59 -8.49
C LEU A 97 1.14 -2.46 -7.87
N ILE A 98 1.03 -1.23 -8.39
CA ILE A 98 1.89 -0.09 -8.00
C ILE A 98 1.80 0.22 -6.49
N PRO A 99 0.60 0.36 -5.88
CA PRO A 99 0.48 0.58 -4.44
C PRO A 99 1.12 -0.55 -3.63
N TYR A 100 0.80 -1.81 -3.95
CA TYR A 100 1.28 -2.98 -3.21
C TYR A 100 2.79 -3.15 -3.29
N ALA A 101 3.39 -2.94 -4.47
CA ALA A 101 4.83 -3.03 -4.64
C ALA A 101 5.55 -1.93 -3.87
N THR A 102 4.97 -0.73 -3.82
CA THR A 102 5.50 0.39 -3.03
C THR A 102 5.51 0.02 -1.55
N PHE A 103 4.39 -0.42 -0.96
CA PHE A 103 4.36 -0.86 0.44
C PHE A 103 5.32 -2.02 0.72
N SER A 104 5.38 -2.99 -0.19
CA SER A 104 6.23 -4.17 0.00
C SER A 104 7.70 -3.83 0.01
N LEU A 105 8.15 -2.86 -0.78
CA LEU A 105 9.52 -2.36 -0.68
C LEU A 105 9.84 -1.86 0.73
N PHE A 106 8.98 -1.02 1.31
CA PHE A 106 9.19 -0.49 2.66
C PHE A 106 9.15 -1.59 3.73
N HIS A 107 8.27 -2.58 3.58
CA HIS A 107 8.21 -3.73 4.48
C HIS A 107 9.44 -4.64 4.38
N ILE A 108 9.95 -4.90 3.17
CA ILE A 108 11.21 -5.62 2.96
C ILE A 108 12.37 -4.86 3.59
N LEU A 109 12.48 -3.54 3.36
CA LEU A 109 13.53 -2.71 3.97
C LEU A 109 13.45 -2.74 5.50
N SER A 110 12.25 -2.68 6.06
CA SER A 110 12.03 -2.82 7.50
C SER A 110 12.48 -4.19 8.01
N PHE A 111 12.12 -5.27 7.33
CA PHE A 111 12.54 -6.63 7.67
C PHE A 111 14.06 -6.79 7.59
N VAL A 112 14.70 -6.29 6.53
CA VAL A 112 16.15 -6.34 6.35
C VAL A 112 16.84 -5.60 7.50
N LYS A 113 16.40 -4.37 7.79
CA LYS A 113 16.96 -3.54 8.86
C LYS A 113 16.82 -4.18 10.24
N ASN A 114 15.63 -4.68 10.57
CA ASN A 114 15.26 -5.04 11.94
C ASN A 114 15.40 -6.54 12.24
N THR A 115 15.58 -7.38 11.21
CA THR A 115 15.64 -8.84 11.37
C THR A 115 16.83 -9.43 10.62
N ALA A 116 16.97 -9.21 9.32
CA ALA A 116 18.03 -9.86 8.55
C ALA A 116 19.44 -9.39 8.96
N ILE A 117 19.65 -8.07 9.12
CA ILE A 117 20.96 -7.54 9.49
C ILE A 117 21.40 -8.01 10.89
N PRO A 118 20.58 -7.90 11.96
CA PRO A 118 20.97 -8.42 13.27
C PRO A 118 21.28 -9.91 13.32
N LEU A 119 20.74 -10.72 12.40
CA LEU A 119 21.07 -12.15 12.31
C LEU A 119 22.47 -12.41 11.74
N VAL A 120 22.94 -11.55 10.83
CA VAL A 120 24.27 -11.66 10.19
C VAL A 120 25.33 -10.88 10.98
N PHE A 121 24.93 -9.76 11.58
CA PHE A 121 25.76 -8.87 12.39
C PHE A 121 25.13 -8.71 13.77
N PRO A 122 25.31 -9.67 14.69
CA PRO A 122 24.72 -9.60 16.03
C PRO A 122 25.17 -8.33 16.75
N PRO A 123 24.25 -7.57 17.36
CA PRO A 123 24.64 -6.45 18.20
C PRO A 123 25.48 -6.97 19.37
N PRO A 124 26.47 -6.19 19.85
CA PRO A 124 27.22 -6.55 21.04
C PRO A 124 26.24 -6.74 22.22
N PRO A 125 26.54 -7.64 23.17
CA PRO A 125 25.69 -7.88 24.33
C PRO A 125 25.35 -6.55 25.01
N GLN A 126 24.07 -6.24 25.16
CA GLN A 126 23.65 -5.09 25.95
C GLN A 126 24.04 -5.36 27.40
N SER A 127 25.09 -4.70 27.90
CA SER A 127 25.29 -4.60 29.33
C SER A 127 24.15 -3.73 29.88
N ASN A 128 23.41 -4.26 30.84
CA ASN A 128 22.53 -3.46 31.69
C ASN A 128 23.41 -2.58 32.60
N ALA A 129 24.06 -1.57 32.03
CA ALA A 129 24.71 -0.52 32.79
C ALA A 129 23.72 0.64 32.90
N THR A 130 23.16 0.81 34.09
CA THR A 130 22.45 2.01 34.53
C THR A 130 23.39 3.20 34.31
N SER A 131 23.19 3.95 33.23
CA SER A 131 24.05 5.08 32.87
C SER A 131 23.65 6.31 33.69
N THR A 132 24.39 6.58 34.77
CA THR A 132 24.31 7.82 35.56
C THR A 132 25.24 8.94 35.10
N ASP A 133 25.92 8.82 33.96
CA ASP A 133 26.70 9.93 33.42
C ASP A 133 26.38 10.16 31.95
N GLY A 134 26.12 11.42 31.59
CA GLY A 134 25.71 11.92 30.27
C GLY A 134 26.76 11.79 29.17
N SER A 135 27.34 10.60 29.05
CA SER A 135 28.22 10.21 27.95
C SER A 135 27.38 9.61 26.81
N THR A 136 27.62 10.15 25.64
CA THR A 136 27.06 9.79 24.34
C THR A 136 26.92 8.26 24.19
N PRO A 137 25.78 7.72 23.70
CA PRO A 137 25.60 6.28 23.56
C PRO A 137 26.73 5.68 22.70
N PRO A 138 27.16 4.44 22.97
CA PRO A 138 28.28 3.83 22.27
C PRO A 138 28.00 3.86 20.77
N SER A 139 28.85 4.53 20.01
CA SER A 139 28.80 4.49 18.56
C SER A 139 29.13 3.06 18.14
N SER A 140 28.11 2.29 17.77
CA SER A 140 28.28 0.96 17.19
C SER A 140 28.91 1.11 15.79
N SER A 141 30.23 1.23 15.74
CA SER A 141 31.01 1.31 14.51
C SER A 141 31.14 -0.08 13.88
N GLY A 142 30.54 -0.28 12.71
CA GLY A 142 30.58 -1.54 11.97
C GLY A 142 29.68 -1.53 10.73
N ALA A 143 29.86 -2.51 9.84
CA ALA A 143 29.08 -2.60 8.59
C ALA A 143 27.57 -2.78 8.85
N GLY A 144 27.17 -3.67 9.77
CA GLY A 144 25.77 -3.90 10.15
C GLY A 144 25.04 -2.63 10.61
N PRO A 145 25.51 -1.95 11.67
CA PRO A 145 24.92 -0.69 12.13
C PRO A 145 24.88 0.42 11.08
N SER A 146 25.90 0.49 10.21
CA SER A 146 25.96 1.48 9.13
C SER A 146 24.86 1.23 8.10
N ILE A 147 24.65 -0.02 7.67
CA ILE A 147 23.58 -0.39 6.73
C ILE A 147 22.20 -0.15 7.38
N GLN A 148 22.02 -0.52 8.66
CA GLN A 148 20.76 -0.25 9.37
C GLN A 148 20.43 1.24 9.43
N LYS A 149 21.43 2.08 9.69
CA LYS A 149 21.29 3.54 9.69
C LYS A 149 20.93 4.05 8.29
N SER A 150 21.60 3.58 7.24
CA SER A 150 21.32 3.97 5.85
C SER A 150 19.90 3.61 5.42
N ILE A 151 19.45 2.38 5.69
CA ILE A 151 18.07 1.95 5.41
C ILE A 151 17.07 2.81 6.22
N GLY A 152 17.35 3.04 7.50
CA GLY A 152 16.52 3.88 8.36
C GLY A 152 16.36 5.30 7.82
N SER A 153 17.46 5.92 7.40
CA SER A 153 17.48 7.26 6.79
C SER A 153 16.72 7.29 5.46
N PHE A 154 16.92 6.29 4.61
CA PHE A 154 16.21 6.17 3.34
C PHE A 154 14.69 6.05 3.55
N VAL A 155 14.25 5.17 4.45
CA VAL A 155 12.83 4.98 4.77
C VAL A 155 12.24 6.29 5.30
N LYS A 156 12.90 6.94 6.27
CA LYS A 156 12.43 8.22 6.83
C LYS A 156 12.32 9.32 5.78
N ALA A 157 13.31 9.45 4.90
CA ALA A 157 13.34 10.50 3.88
C ALA A 157 12.30 10.30 2.76
N ASN A 158 11.89 9.04 2.52
CA ASN A 158 11.03 8.70 1.40
C ASN A 158 9.62 8.27 1.78
N TYR A 159 9.33 7.97 3.06
CA TYR A 159 8.02 7.48 3.49
C TYR A 159 6.88 8.43 3.09
N ALA A 160 6.97 9.72 3.43
CA ALA A 160 5.93 10.68 3.08
C ALA A 160 5.76 10.86 1.56
N LYS A 161 6.86 10.80 0.80
CA LYS A 161 6.85 10.86 -0.68
C LYS A 161 6.16 9.62 -1.26
N ALA A 162 6.46 8.45 -0.71
CA ALA A 162 5.86 7.18 -1.11
C ALA A 162 4.35 7.16 -0.79
N MET A 163 3.94 7.61 0.39
CA MET A 163 2.51 7.70 0.74
C MET A 163 1.75 8.65 -0.19
N LYS A 164 2.35 9.78 -0.55
CA LYS A 164 1.81 10.69 -1.57
C LYS A 164 1.70 9.98 -2.92
N PHE A 165 2.79 9.36 -3.39
CA PHE A 165 2.83 8.62 -4.65
C PHE A 165 1.76 7.53 -4.72
N VAL A 166 1.62 6.72 -3.66
CA VAL A 166 0.57 5.70 -3.54
C VAL A 166 -0.81 6.33 -3.70
N SER A 167 -1.08 7.41 -2.96
CA SER A 167 -2.39 8.09 -3.01
C SER A 167 -2.77 8.56 -4.42
N TYR A 168 -1.83 9.15 -5.18
CA TYR A 168 -2.09 9.52 -6.59
C TYR A 168 -2.24 8.29 -7.49
N SER A 169 -1.38 7.28 -7.32
CA SER A 169 -1.48 6.06 -8.13
C SER A 169 -2.82 5.35 -7.92
N GLU A 170 -3.36 5.34 -6.70
CA GLU A 170 -4.67 4.79 -6.41
C GLU A 170 -5.80 5.51 -7.16
N MET A 171 -5.73 6.84 -7.24
CA MET A 171 -6.67 7.63 -8.03
C MET A 171 -6.56 7.32 -9.53
N VAL A 172 -5.34 7.21 -10.05
CA VAL A 172 -5.09 6.86 -11.47
C VAL A 172 -5.62 5.45 -11.79
N VAL A 173 -5.42 4.49 -10.89
CA VAL A 173 -5.96 3.14 -11.02
C VAL A 173 -7.48 3.18 -11.10
N PHE A 174 -8.16 3.96 -10.26
CA PHE A 174 -9.61 4.11 -10.32
C PHE A 174 -10.06 4.65 -11.69
N VAL A 175 -9.41 5.71 -12.20
CA VAL A 175 -9.71 6.27 -13.51
C VAL A 175 -9.54 5.22 -14.61
N ARG A 176 -8.44 4.45 -14.61
CA ARG A 176 -8.25 3.33 -15.54
C ARG A 176 -9.43 2.34 -15.44
N LEU A 177 -9.73 1.86 -14.23
CA LEU A 177 -10.76 0.85 -14.02
C LEU A 177 -12.13 1.33 -14.51
N PHE A 178 -12.46 2.59 -14.21
CA PHE A 178 -13.69 3.25 -14.64
C PHE A 178 -13.78 3.36 -16.16
N LEU A 179 -12.77 3.93 -16.83
CA LEU A 179 -12.72 4.02 -18.29
C LEU A 179 -12.81 2.62 -18.93
N GLY A 180 -12.12 1.65 -18.33
CA GLY A 180 -12.17 0.25 -18.75
C GLY A 180 -13.56 -0.37 -18.72
N ALA A 181 -14.37 -0.02 -17.73
CA ALA A 181 -15.75 -0.48 -17.65
C ALA A 181 -16.64 0.22 -18.70
N LEU A 182 -16.43 1.52 -18.95
CA LEU A 182 -17.18 2.26 -19.97
C LEU A 182 -16.96 1.71 -21.39
N ILE A 183 -15.76 1.22 -21.68
CA ILE A 183 -15.43 0.58 -22.97
C ILE A 183 -15.54 -0.96 -22.93
N PHE A 184 -16.22 -1.51 -21.91
CA PHE A 184 -16.45 -2.96 -21.73
C PHE A 184 -15.19 -3.85 -21.70
N GLN A 185 -14.02 -3.28 -21.39
CA GLN A 185 -12.78 -4.03 -21.23
C GLN A 185 -12.61 -4.67 -19.85
N ASN A 186 -13.30 -4.13 -18.84
CA ASN A 186 -13.35 -4.63 -17.47
C ASN A 186 -14.80 -4.86 -17.06
N ALA A 187 -15.04 -5.81 -16.14
CA ALA A 187 -16.35 -5.94 -15.52
C ALA A 187 -16.72 -4.67 -14.74
N ILE A 188 -18.00 -4.30 -14.77
CA ILE A 188 -18.55 -3.13 -14.04
C ILE A 188 -18.29 -3.25 -12.54
N SER A 189 -18.19 -4.47 -12.02
CA SER A 189 -17.84 -4.72 -10.62
C SER A 189 -16.46 -4.19 -10.22
N MET A 190 -15.47 -4.14 -11.13
CA MET A 190 -14.11 -3.71 -10.81
C MET A 190 -14.03 -2.26 -10.30
N PRO A 191 -14.54 -1.24 -11.04
CA PRO A 191 -14.56 0.12 -10.52
C PRO A 191 -15.47 0.27 -9.29
N MET A 192 -16.53 -0.53 -9.12
CA MET A 192 -17.37 -0.47 -7.92
C MET A 192 -16.61 -0.92 -6.65
N PHE A 193 -15.98 -2.09 -6.68
CA PHE A 193 -15.14 -2.57 -5.58
C PHE A 193 -13.98 -1.61 -5.29
N TYR A 194 -13.34 -1.11 -6.35
CA TYR A 194 -12.26 -0.16 -6.20
C TYR A 194 -12.72 1.20 -5.66
N ALA A 195 -13.92 1.66 -6.00
CA ALA A 195 -14.50 2.88 -5.43
C ALA A 195 -14.74 2.74 -3.92
N LEU A 196 -15.21 1.59 -3.44
CA LEU A 196 -15.37 1.33 -2.00
C LEU A 196 -14.02 1.35 -1.27
N PHE A 197 -13.00 0.73 -1.85
CA PHE A 197 -11.63 0.82 -1.35
C PHE A 197 -11.15 2.28 -1.32
N LEU A 198 -11.25 3.01 -2.43
CA LEU A 198 -10.75 4.37 -2.55
C LEU A 198 -11.51 5.36 -1.65
N ARG A 199 -12.82 5.15 -1.45
CA ARG A 199 -13.61 5.88 -0.46
C ARG A 199 -13.07 5.65 0.95
N SER A 200 -12.79 4.41 1.31
CA SER A 200 -12.24 4.08 2.62
C SER A 200 -10.86 4.73 2.80
N ARG A 201 -10.00 4.67 1.77
CA ARG A 201 -8.73 5.42 1.75
C ARG A 201 -8.95 6.92 1.91
N TYR A 202 -9.92 7.51 1.22
CA TYR A 202 -10.25 8.92 1.38
C TYR A 202 -10.66 9.25 2.82
N VAL A 203 -11.39 8.38 3.53
CA VAL A 203 -11.79 8.64 4.92
C VAL A 203 -10.60 8.53 5.90
N PHE A 204 -9.77 7.50 5.77
CA PHE A 204 -8.77 7.14 6.78
C PHE A 204 -7.33 7.61 6.47
N SER A 205 -7.00 7.94 5.22
CA SER A 205 -5.66 8.38 4.82
C SER A 205 -5.62 9.89 4.58
N PRO A 206 -4.87 10.67 5.39
CA PRO A 206 -4.64 12.09 5.14
C PRO A 206 -3.96 12.35 3.79
N TYR A 207 -3.08 11.44 3.35
CA TYR A 207 -2.41 11.55 2.05
C TYR A 207 -3.40 11.44 0.90
N THR A 208 -4.38 10.54 1.01
CA THR A 208 -5.43 10.38 0.01
C THR A 208 -6.34 11.61 0.00
N LYS A 209 -6.80 12.09 1.17
CA LYS A 209 -7.57 13.36 1.25
C LYS A 209 -6.85 14.52 0.58
N ASN A 210 -5.56 14.70 0.87
CA ASN A 210 -4.75 15.76 0.29
C ASN A 210 -4.55 15.60 -1.22
N ALA A 211 -4.38 14.37 -1.72
CA ALA A 211 -4.29 14.11 -3.15
C ALA A 211 -5.59 14.49 -3.87
N PHE A 212 -6.75 14.13 -3.32
CA PHE A 212 -8.06 14.53 -3.84
C PHE A 212 -8.25 16.05 -3.81
N ALA A 213 -7.92 16.71 -2.71
CA ALA A 213 -8.00 18.17 -2.61
C ALA A 213 -7.09 18.86 -3.64
N HIS A 214 -5.86 18.39 -3.79
CA HIS A 214 -4.92 18.91 -4.79
C HIS A 214 -5.43 18.72 -6.22
N VAL A 215 -5.88 17.52 -6.59
CA VAL A 215 -6.45 17.27 -7.93
C VAL A 215 -7.69 18.14 -8.15
N GLY A 216 -8.56 18.27 -7.15
CA GLY A 216 -9.74 19.13 -7.22
C GLY A 216 -9.39 20.58 -7.52
N ALA A 217 -8.41 21.14 -6.82
CA ALA A 217 -7.94 22.52 -7.05
C ALA A 217 -7.32 22.69 -8.45
N ARG A 218 -6.64 21.67 -8.99
CA ARG A 218 -6.13 21.71 -10.36
C ARG A 218 -7.27 21.71 -11.39
N ILE A 219 -8.31 20.92 -11.17
CA ILE A 219 -9.49 20.91 -12.05
C ILE A 219 -10.21 22.26 -11.96
N ASP A 220 -10.37 22.82 -10.76
CA ASP A 220 -10.95 24.16 -10.56
C ASP A 220 -10.26 25.21 -11.44
N GLY A 221 -8.92 25.26 -11.41
CA GLY A 221 -8.15 26.19 -12.25
C GLY A 221 -8.30 25.93 -13.75
N LEU A 222 -8.45 24.67 -14.17
CA LEU A 222 -8.61 24.31 -15.58
C LEU A 222 -10.01 24.64 -16.13
N VAL A 223 -11.06 24.48 -15.32
CA VAL A 223 -12.44 24.72 -15.76
C VAL A 223 -12.89 26.17 -15.57
N ALA A 224 -12.19 26.97 -14.75
CA ALA A 224 -12.55 28.36 -14.44
C ALA A 224 -12.81 29.24 -15.68
N PRO A 225 -12.06 29.13 -16.80
CA PRO A 225 -12.35 29.92 -18.01
C PRO A 225 -13.62 29.48 -18.77
N TYR A 226 -14.19 28.31 -18.46
CA TYR A 226 -15.26 27.67 -19.24
C TYR A 226 -16.53 27.51 -18.40
N PRO A 227 -17.56 28.36 -18.58
CA PRO A 227 -18.75 28.38 -17.72
C PRO A 227 -19.50 27.04 -17.64
N GLN A 228 -19.66 26.34 -18.76
CA GLN A 228 -20.36 25.04 -18.79
C GLN A 228 -19.54 23.96 -18.09
N ALA A 229 -18.22 23.91 -18.32
CA ALA A 229 -17.34 22.94 -17.65
C ALA A 229 -17.30 23.19 -16.14
N SER A 230 -17.27 24.45 -15.71
CA SER A 230 -17.35 24.83 -14.29
C SER A 230 -18.65 24.35 -13.64
N ARG A 231 -19.81 24.52 -14.30
CA ARG A 231 -21.11 24.03 -13.79
C ARG A 231 -21.12 22.51 -13.64
N ILE A 232 -20.68 21.78 -14.66
CA ILE A 232 -20.59 20.31 -14.61
C ILE A 232 -19.65 19.87 -13.49
N TRP A 233 -18.48 20.52 -13.36
CA TRP A 233 -17.51 20.19 -12.33
C TRP A 233 -18.05 20.42 -10.91
N ILE A 234 -18.79 21.50 -10.66
CA ILE A 234 -19.45 21.73 -9.37
C ILE A 234 -20.43 20.60 -9.03
N GLN A 235 -21.22 20.14 -10.01
CA GLN A 235 -22.13 19.01 -9.80
C GLN A 235 -21.35 17.72 -9.48
N VAL A 236 -20.31 17.40 -10.26
CA VAL A 236 -19.44 16.24 -10.05
C VAL A 236 -18.83 16.28 -8.65
N ARG A 237 -18.28 17.42 -8.21
CA ARG A 237 -17.76 17.59 -6.85
C ARG A 237 -18.81 17.34 -5.79
N GLY A 238 -20.05 17.81 -5.99
CA GLY A 238 -21.15 17.54 -5.08
C GLY A 238 -21.45 16.04 -4.92
N TYR A 239 -21.40 15.28 -6.02
CA TYR A 239 -21.54 13.82 -5.95
C TYR A 239 -20.36 13.15 -5.24
N LEU A 240 -19.13 13.58 -5.54
CA LEU A 240 -17.92 13.05 -4.92
C LEU A 240 -17.86 13.33 -3.41
N ALA A 241 -18.28 14.52 -2.97
CA ALA A 241 -18.35 14.89 -1.55
C ALA A 241 -19.31 13.97 -0.78
N ARG A 242 -20.52 13.77 -1.31
CA ARG A 242 -21.50 12.83 -0.74
C ARG A 242 -20.97 11.40 -0.69
N ALA A 243 -20.37 10.93 -1.79
CA ALA A 243 -19.76 9.60 -1.86
C ALA A 243 -18.61 9.45 -0.85
N GLY A 244 -17.82 10.50 -0.61
CA GLY A 244 -16.73 10.55 0.36
C GLY A 244 -17.16 10.61 1.83
N GLY A 245 -18.47 10.70 2.10
CA GLY A 245 -19.01 10.77 3.47
C GLY A 245 -19.04 12.16 4.07
N GLN A 246 -18.86 13.22 3.27
CA GLN A 246 -19.26 14.57 3.69
C GLN A 246 -20.79 14.64 3.61
N VAL A 247 -21.44 14.58 4.77
CA VAL A 247 -22.83 15.03 4.90
C VAL A 247 -22.79 16.55 4.70
N ALA A 248 -23.71 17.07 3.88
CA ALA A 248 -23.83 18.49 3.59
C ALA A 248 -23.86 19.35 4.86
#